data_AF-A0A1X4HT52-F1
#
_entry.id   AF-A0A1X4HT52-F1
#
_cell.length_a   1.000
_cell.length_b   1.000
_cell.length_c   1.000
_cell.angle_alpha   90.00
_cell.angle_beta   90.00
_cell.angle_gamma   90.00
#
_symmetry.space_group_name_H-M   'P 1'
#
loop_
_entity.id
_entity.type
_entity.pdbx_description
1 polymer ?
#
loop_
_entity_poly.entity_id
_entity_poly.type
_entity_poly.pdbx_seq_one_letter_code
_entity_poly.pdbx_strand_id
1 'polypeptide(L)'
;EAVSTGRAQPAATVRHRHLSERPLVFVPLITAGEAGAPLGALVGTDRDAPRLLVVPQPRDRDLRFAFLAELADVVLPYVDGFADVVEAAERAETDPETGKRVKVEVELCADAPQLIVPSRAGIDLVRLLGRSMRFRRTAEQDPEAPFPAPPRVPLLGRWLTHFGERARVPGSSLLLAMSDVLARHWATGQSSLEDQHLGALLAWIDPPEGRSGAEAAQEAELARDADGQLRCPPAGPATDPAFDNKLLAPAIERYDRARTALAAAEDGLEADDRLGALTAAEREIRALVE
;
A
#
# COMPACT_ATOMS: atom_id res chain seq x y z
N GLU A 1 -29.60 14.41 -8.41
CA GLU A 1 -29.30 14.22 -9.84
C GLU A 1 -28.64 12.87 -10.13
N ALA A 2 -27.53 12.51 -9.48
CA ALA A 2 -26.89 11.21 -9.70
C ALA A 2 -27.83 10.01 -9.47
N VAL A 3 -28.58 10.00 -8.36
CA VAL A 3 -29.61 8.99 -8.06
C VAL A 3 -30.73 8.98 -9.11
N SER A 4 -31.23 10.14 -9.52
CA SER A 4 -32.36 10.23 -10.45
C SER A 4 -31.99 9.82 -11.88
N THR A 5 -30.74 10.04 -12.28
CA THR A 5 -30.23 9.71 -13.62
C THR A 5 -29.55 8.33 -13.68
N GLY A 6 -29.26 7.73 -12.52
CA GLY A 6 -28.51 6.49 -12.41
C GLY A 6 -27.05 6.60 -12.86
N ARG A 7 -26.49 7.81 -12.95
CA ARG A 7 -25.13 8.09 -13.43
C ARG A 7 -24.43 9.08 -12.53
N ALA A 8 -23.14 8.90 -12.27
CA ALA A 8 -22.36 9.88 -11.54
C ALA A 8 -22.33 11.22 -12.29
N GLN A 9 -22.34 12.32 -11.53
CA GLN A 9 -22.33 13.67 -12.08
C GLN A 9 -20.98 14.34 -11.80
N PRO A 10 -20.35 15.00 -12.78
CA PRO A 10 -19.15 15.80 -12.52
C PRO A 10 -19.45 16.88 -11.47
N ALA A 11 -18.68 16.88 -10.38
CA ALA A 11 -18.76 17.86 -9.29
C ALA A 11 -17.71 18.96 -9.41
N ALA A 12 -16.73 18.79 -10.30
CA ALA A 12 -15.65 19.74 -10.54
C ALA A 12 -15.39 19.91 -12.04
N THR A 13 -15.04 21.13 -12.45
CA THR A 13 -14.68 21.47 -13.84
C THR A 13 -13.18 21.39 -14.10
N VAL A 14 -12.38 21.28 -13.04
CA VAL A 14 -10.91 21.23 -13.08
C VAL A 14 -10.38 20.20 -12.10
N ARG A 15 -9.13 19.77 -12.32
CA ARG A 15 -8.40 18.93 -11.37
C ARG A 15 -7.89 19.77 -10.21
N HIS A 16 -8.50 19.62 -9.03
CA HIS A 16 -8.12 20.40 -7.84
C HIS A 16 -6.88 19.85 -7.10
N ARG A 17 -6.42 18.66 -7.47
CA ARG A 17 -5.21 18.04 -6.92
C ARG A 17 -4.22 17.76 -8.05
N HIS A 18 -2.95 18.05 -7.79
CA HIS A 18 -1.88 17.65 -8.67
C HIS A 18 -1.76 16.12 -8.63
N LEU A 19 -1.75 15.51 -9.81
CA LEU A 19 -1.37 14.12 -10.00
C LEU A 19 -0.06 14.13 -10.77
N SER A 20 0.96 13.50 -10.20
CA SER A 20 2.24 13.30 -10.85
C SER A 20 2.06 12.46 -12.11
N GLU A 21 2.96 12.60 -13.07
CA GLU A 21 3.01 11.73 -14.25
C GLU A 21 3.48 10.31 -13.91
N ARG A 22 4.17 10.15 -12.76
CA ARG A 22 4.72 8.88 -12.27
C ARG A 22 4.43 8.68 -10.78
N PRO A 23 3.15 8.64 -10.36
CA PRO A 23 2.82 8.39 -8.96
C PRO A 23 3.19 6.95 -8.62
N LEU A 24 3.73 6.72 -7.42
CA LEU A 24 3.86 5.37 -6.89
C LEU A 24 2.50 4.93 -6.34
N VAL A 25 1.92 3.90 -6.94
CA VAL A 25 0.69 3.27 -6.43
C VAL A 25 1.09 2.21 -5.41
N PHE A 26 0.41 2.21 -4.26
CA PHE A 26 0.61 1.25 -3.19
C PHE A 26 -0.74 0.72 -2.71
N VAL A 27 -1.01 -0.55 -3.01
CA VAL A 27 -2.22 -1.28 -2.62
C VAL A 27 -1.83 -2.31 -1.56
N PRO A 28 -1.85 -1.96 -0.27
CA PRO A 28 -1.50 -2.88 0.79
C PRO A 28 -2.65 -3.80 1.15
N LEU A 29 -2.32 -4.99 1.66
CA LEU A 29 -3.24 -5.95 2.28
C LEU A 29 -2.73 -6.34 3.67
N ILE A 30 -3.65 -6.46 4.61
CA ILE A 30 -3.43 -7.02 5.94
C ILE A 30 -4.35 -8.21 6.14
N THR A 31 -3.92 -9.18 6.93
CA THR A 31 -4.81 -10.25 7.37
C THR A 31 -5.91 -9.71 8.26
N ALA A 32 -7.14 -10.19 8.11
CA ALA A 32 -8.20 -9.87 9.04
C ALA A 32 -7.85 -10.30 10.48
N GLY A 33 -8.28 -9.51 11.46
CA GLY A 33 -8.15 -9.82 12.88
C GLY A 33 -6.80 -9.51 13.54
N GLU A 34 -5.75 -9.21 12.76
CA GLU A 34 -4.45 -8.79 13.31
C GLU A 34 -4.04 -7.41 12.78
N ALA A 35 -4.13 -6.40 13.65
CA ALA A 35 -3.87 -5.02 13.26
C ALA A 35 -2.42 -4.83 12.77
N GLY A 36 -2.26 -4.61 11.45
CA GLY A 36 -0.99 -4.26 10.83
C GLY A 36 -0.03 -5.43 10.56
N ALA A 37 -0.53 -6.67 10.54
CA ALA A 37 0.21 -7.81 9.97
C ALA A 37 0.08 -7.77 8.44
N PRO A 38 1.15 -7.44 7.69
CA PRO A 38 1.09 -7.37 6.24
C PRO A 38 0.87 -8.77 5.66
N LEU A 39 -0.13 -8.89 4.78
CA LEU A 39 -0.35 -10.07 3.94
C LEU A 39 0.37 -9.92 2.60
N GLY A 40 0.33 -8.71 2.04
CA GLY A 40 0.96 -8.42 0.77
C GLY A 40 0.79 -6.97 0.38
N ALA A 41 1.37 -6.61 -0.76
CA ALA A 41 1.13 -5.33 -1.39
C ALA A 41 1.42 -5.40 -2.89
N LEU A 42 0.57 -4.76 -3.68
CA LEU A 42 0.91 -4.38 -5.04
C LEU A 42 1.51 -2.97 -5.02
N VAL A 43 2.71 -2.81 -5.59
CA VAL A 43 3.42 -1.52 -5.58
C VAL A 43 4.14 -1.25 -6.89
N GLY A 44 4.02 -0.04 -7.42
CA GLY A 44 4.70 0.32 -8.67
C GLY A 44 4.23 1.65 -9.26
N THR A 45 5.00 2.16 -10.21
CA THR A 45 4.66 3.33 -11.02
C THR A 45 4.15 2.94 -12.41
N ASP A 46 4.46 1.73 -12.87
CA ASP A 46 4.00 1.17 -14.14
C ASP A 46 2.75 0.32 -13.90
N ARG A 47 1.69 0.62 -14.65
CA ARG A 47 0.42 -0.10 -14.66
C ARG A 47 0.60 -1.56 -15.10
N ASP A 48 1.45 -1.80 -16.10
CA ASP A 48 1.56 -3.10 -16.76
C ASP A 48 2.68 -3.97 -16.15
N ALA A 49 3.47 -3.39 -15.24
CA ALA A 49 4.54 -4.07 -14.52
C ALA A 49 4.60 -3.71 -13.01
N PRO A 50 3.50 -3.87 -12.25
CA PRO A 50 3.55 -3.66 -10.81
C PRO A 50 4.32 -4.79 -10.12
N ARG A 51 4.93 -4.50 -8.96
CA ARG A 51 5.58 -5.52 -8.13
C ARG A 51 4.61 -6.02 -7.07
N LEU A 52 4.36 -7.33 -7.07
CA LEU A 52 3.58 -8.02 -6.05
C LEU A 52 4.48 -8.58 -4.94
N LEU A 53 4.32 -8.05 -3.73
CA LEU A 53 4.97 -8.51 -2.50
C LEU A 53 3.97 -9.33 -1.68
N VAL A 54 4.40 -10.47 -1.14
CA VAL A 54 3.53 -11.40 -0.39
C VAL A 54 4.25 -11.90 0.85
N VAL A 55 3.53 -12.03 1.95
CA VAL A 55 4.03 -12.58 3.21
C VAL A 55 3.37 -13.93 3.45
N PRO A 56 4.06 -15.06 3.23
CA PRO A 56 3.46 -16.39 3.33
C PRO A 56 2.92 -16.72 4.74
N GLN A 57 3.54 -16.16 5.78
CA GLN A 57 3.06 -16.28 7.16
C GLN A 57 3.10 -14.89 7.83
N PRO A 58 1.99 -14.14 7.82
CA PRO A 58 1.90 -12.77 8.37
C PRO A 58 2.20 -12.64 9.87
N ARG A 59 2.18 -13.75 10.62
CA ARG A 59 2.57 -13.80 12.04
C ARG A 59 4.08 -13.96 12.24
N ASP A 60 4.79 -14.39 11.20
CA ASP A 60 6.23 -14.58 11.25
C ASP A 60 6.94 -13.23 11.15
N ARG A 61 7.70 -12.88 12.19
CA ARG A 61 8.37 -11.59 12.27
C ARG A 61 9.44 -11.42 11.20
N ASP A 62 10.17 -12.49 10.88
CA ASP A 62 11.32 -12.39 9.99
C ASP A 62 10.82 -12.25 8.54
N LEU A 63 9.74 -12.95 8.17
CA LEU A 63 9.04 -12.74 6.89
C LEU A 63 8.43 -11.32 6.78
N ARG A 64 7.89 -10.77 7.87
CA ARG A 64 7.42 -9.37 7.88
C ARG A 64 8.56 -8.39 7.63
N PHE A 65 9.75 -8.62 8.23
CA PHE A 65 10.89 -7.75 7.97
C PHE A 65 11.43 -7.90 6.54
N ALA A 66 11.44 -9.11 5.99
CA ALA A 66 11.77 -9.35 4.59
C ALA A 66 10.84 -8.57 3.66
N PHE A 67 9.53 -8.66 3.88
CA PHE A 67 8.54 -7.86 3.14
C PHE A 67 8.79 -6.35 3.25
N LEU A 68 9.08 -5.84 4.43
CA LEU A 68 9.36 -4.41 4.62
C LEU A 68 10.68 -3.97 3.96
N ALA A 69 11.67 -4.85 3.91
CA ALA A 69 12.91 -4.61 3.18
C ALA A 69 12.65 -4.56 1.67
N GLU A 70 11.88 -5.52 1.14
CA GLU A 70 11.48 -5.51 -0.28
C GLU A 70 10.65 -4.29 -0.66
N LEU A 71 9.73 -3.87 0.21
CA LEU A 71 8.97 -2.63 0.03
C LEU A 71 9.91 -1.41 0.03
N ALA A 72 10.92 -1.39 0.91
CA ALA A 72 11.92 -0.33 0.95
C ALA A 72 12.74 -0.30 -0.35
N ASP A 73 13.04 -1.45 -0.94
CA ASP A 73 13.76 -1.54 -2.22
C ASP A 73 12.96 -1.02 -3.42
N VAL A 74 11.64 -0.88 -3.29
CA VAL A 74 10.81 -0.20 -4.30
C VAL A 74 10.65 1.28 -3.99
N VAL A 75 10.28 1.60 -2.74
CA VAL A 75 9.88 2.96 -2.36
C VAL A 75 11.09 3.90 -2.26
N LEU A 76 12.22 3.43 -1.70
CA LEU A 76 13.36 4.32 -1.46
C LEU A 76 14.02 4.78 -2.77
N PRO A 77 14.29 3.92 -3.77
CA PRO A 77 14.81 4.40 -5.06
C PRO A 77 13.83 5.33 -5.78
N TYR A 78 12.52 5.09 -5.66
CA TYR A 78 11.51 6.01 -6.20
C TYR A 78 11.65 7.41 -5.58
N VAL A 79 11.77 7.51 -4.27
CA VAL A 79 11.92 8.79 -3.56
C VAL A 79 13.27 9.44 -3.85
N ASP A 80 14.35 8.67 -3.86
CA ASP A 80 15.71 9.15 -4.10
C ASP A 80 15.84 9.80 -5.48
N GLY A 81 15.13 9.27 -6.49
CA GLY A 81 15.10 9.86 -7.84
C GLY A 81 14.50 11.26 -7.95
N PHE A 82 13.92 11.82 -6.88
CA PHE A 82 13.49 13.23 -6.82
C PHE A 82 14.54 14.15 -6.19
N ALA A 83 15.63 13.61 -5.63
CA ALA A 83 16.70 14.41 -5.04
C ALA A 83 17.70 14.94 -6.08
N ASP A 84 17.75 14.34 -7.27
CA ASP A 84 18.76 14.64 -8.30
C ASP A 84 18.51 15.96 -9.04
N VAL A 85 17.24 16.38 -9.19
CA VAL A 85 16.87 17.59 -9.92
C VAL A 85 16.40 18.64 -8.93
N VAL A 86 17.19 19.70 -8.79
CA VAL A 86 16.96 20.77 -7.82
C VAL A 86 16.87 22.14 -8.48
N GLU A 87 16.16 23.04 -7.83
CA GLU A 87 16.06 24.46 -8.16
C GLU A 87 16.62 25.30 -7.01
N ALA A 88 17.35 26.36 -7.37
CA ALA A 88 17.85 27.33 -6.41
C ALA A 88 16.70 28.18 -5.85
N ALA A 89 16.62 28.30 -4.53
CA ALA A 89 15.64 29.12 -3.84
C ALA A 89 16.33 29.96 -2.75
N GLU A 90 15.80 31.15 -2.48
CA GLU A 90 16.28 31.96 -1.36
C GLU A 90 15.55 31.59 -0.06
N ARG A 91 16.30 31.25 0.98
CA ARG A 91 15.77 31.05 2.34
C ARG A 91 16.39 32.08 3.29
N ALA A 92 15.56 32.64 4.16
CA ALA A 92 16.03 33.55 5.20
C ALA A 92 16.42 32.75 6.45
N GLU A 93 17.72 32.71 6.76
CA GLU A 93 18.29 32.05 7.93
C GLU A 93 18.91 33.08 8.89
N THR A 94 19.03 32.70 10.16
CA THR A 94 19.67 33.54 11.17
C THR A 94 21.16 33.21 11.19
N ASP A 95 21.99 34.20 10.91
CA ASP A 95 23.44 34.10 11.00
C ASP A 95 23.84 33.80 12.47
N PRO A 96 24.53 32.69 12.75
CA PRO A 96 24.89 32.29 14.11
C PRO A 96 25.92 33.21 14.77
N GLU A 97 26.74 33.95 13.99
CA GLU A 97 27.73 34.89 14.52
C GLU A 97 27.13 36.28 14.75
N THR A 98 26.29 36.75 13.83
CA THR A 98 25.78 38.13 13.86
C THR A 98 24.35 38.26 14.38
N GLY A 99 23.61 37.15 14.48
CA GLY A 99 22.20 37.10 14.90
C GLY A 99 21.22 37.76 13.92
N LYS A 100 21.70 38.22 12.75
CA LYS A 100 20.88 38.90 11.74
C LYS A 100 20.26 37.88 10.77
N ARG A 101 19.11 38.23 10.20
CA ARG A 101 18.53 37.45 9.11
C ARG A 101 19.28 37.74 7.81
N VAL A 102 19.88 36.70 7.25
CA VAL A 102 20.57 36.73 5.96
C VAL A 102 19.81 35.84 4.97
N LYS A 103 19.87 36.21 3.69
CA LYS A 103 19.36 35.36 2.60
C LYS A 103 20.46 34.40 2.21
N VAL A 104 20.16 33.11 2.29
CA VAL A 104 21.03 32.03 1.80
C VAL A 104 20.34 31.37 0.62
N GLU A 105 21.13 31.02 -0.39
CA GLU A 105 20.66 30.18 -1.48
C GLU A 105 20.60 28.73 -0.97
N VAL A 106 19.47 28.07 -1.19
CA VAL A 106 19.23 26.66 -0.87
C VAL A 106 18.74 25.94 -2.10
N GLU A 107 19.06 24.65 -2.21
CA GLU A 107 18.53 23.78 -3.25
C GLU A 107 17.23 23.13 -2.76
N LEU A 108 16.19 23.21 -3.58
CA LEU A 108 14.92 22.52 -3.37
C LEU A 108 14.70 21.52 -4.49
N CYS A 109 14.19 20.32 -4.19
CA CYS A 109 13.77 19.37 -5.23
C CYS A 109 12.77 20.05 -6.18
N ALA A 110 13.02 19.95 -7.49
CA ALA A 110 12.16 20.54 -8.52
C ALA A 110 10.79 19.86 -8.62
N ASP A 111 10.71 18.60 -8.20
CA ASP A 111 9.48 17.82 -8.12
C ASP A 111 9.45 17.02 -6.80
N ALA A 112 8.31 16.44 -6.47
CA ALA A 112 8.11 15.69 -5.22
C ALA A 112 7.50 14.31 -5.46
N PRO A 113 7.92 13.29 -4.68
CA PRO A 113 7.33 11.96 -4.78
C PRO A 113 5.85 11.98 -4.39
N GLN A 114 5.03 11.27 -5.15
CA GLN A 114 3.60 11.13 -4.88
C GLN A 114 3.24 9.66 -4.67
N LEU A 115 2.64 9.36 -3.52
CA LEU A 115 2.11 8.05 -3.17
C LEU A 115 0.59 8.05 -3.31
N ILE A 116 0.04 7.07 -4.03
CA ILE A 116 -1.40 6.85 -4.16
C ILE A 116 -1.77 5.55 -3.48
N VAL A 117 -2.78 5.61 -2.61
CA VAL A 117 -3.41 4.44 -2.00
C VAL A 117 -4.88 4.37 -2.41
N PRO A 118 -5.54 3.21 -2.37
CA PRO A 118 -6.90 3.09 -2.90
C PRO A 118 -7.94 3.87 -2.09
N SER A 119 -7.85 3.82 -0.76
CA SER A 119 -8.81 4.43 0.16
C SER A 119 -8.15 5.04 1.39
N ARG A 120 -8.93 5.71 2.25
CA ARG A 120 -8.42 6.31 3.50
C ARG A 120 -7.78 5.28 4.43
N ALA A 121 -8.28 4.05 4.43
CA ALA A 121 -7.69 2.97 5.22
C ALA A 121 -6.24 2.66 4.80
N GLY A 122 -5.90 2.86 3.52
CA GLY A 122 -4.52 2.79 3.04
C GLY A 122 -3.63 3.88 3.63
N ILE A 123 -4.15 5.11 3.79
CA ILE A 123 -3.41 6.22 4.45
C ILE A 123 -3.14 5.85 5.92
N ASP A 124 -4.13 5.31 6.61
CA ASP A 124 -3.99 4.91 8.01
C ASP A 124 -2.96 3.79 8.18
N LEU A 125 -2.92 2.84 7.24
CA LEU A 125 -1.90 1.79 7.24
C LEU A 125 -0.51 2.34 6.94
N VAL A 126 -0.33 3.23 5.96
CA VAL A 126 0.95 3.92 5.71
C VAL A 126 1.45 4.60 6.98
N ARG A 127 0.54 5.28 7.70
CA ARG A 127 0.87 5.93 8.97
C ARG A 127 1.23 4.93 10.07
N LEU A 128 0.54 3.81 10.16
CA LEU A 128 0.84 2.73 11.11
C LEU A 128 2.23 2.15 10.84
N LEU A 129 2.53 1.83 9.59
CA LEU A 129 3.83 1.35 9.12
C LEU A 129 4.94 2.36 9.44
N GLY A 130 4.74 3.64 9.13
CA GLY A 130 5.71 4.68 9.47
C GLY A 130 6.05 4.72 10.96
N ARG A 131 5.03 4.66 11.84
CA ARG A 131 5.23 4.65 13.29
C ARG A 131 5.94 3.39 13.80
N SER A 132 5.66 2.22 13.24
CA SER A 132 6.20 0.94 13.74
C SER A 132 7.68 0.72 13.38
N MET A 133 8.18 1.41 12.35
CA MET A 133 9.51 1.19 11.79
C MET A 133 10.52 2.31 12.03
N ARG A 134 10.09 3.59 12.07
CA ARG A 134 11.02 4.75 11.97
C ARG A 134 12.13 4.83 13.02
N PHE A 135 11.97 4.17 14.18
CA PHE A 135 12.91 4.17 15.30
C PHE A 135 13.47 2.78 15.61
N ARG A 136 13.28 1.81 14.71
CA ARG A 136 13.90 0.49 14.87
C ARG A 136 15.41 0.61 14.73
N ARG A 137 16.14 -0.12 15.59
CA ARG A 137 17.60 -0.19 15.54
C ARG A 137 18.04 -1.28 14.57
N THR A 138 19.12 -1.00 13.86
CA THR A 138 19.77 -1.95 12.94
C THR A 138 20.90 -2.69 13.65
N ALA A 139 21.40 -3.77 13.04
CA ALA A 139 22.51 -4.53 13.61
C ALA A 139 23.78 -3.68 13.77
N GLU A 140 23.97 -2.68 12.89
CA GLU A 140 25.09 -1.72 12.98
C GLU A 140 24.99 -0.80 14.21
N GLN A 141 23.76 -0.49 14.63
CA GLN A 141 23.50 0.43 15.74
C GLN A 141 23.45 -0.28 17.10
N ASP A 142 23.03 -1.54 17.10
CA ASP A 142 22.86 -2.34 18.31
C ASP A 142 23.09 -3.83 17.96
N PRO A 143 24.37 -4.27 17.88
CA PRO A 143 24.71 -5.63 17.49
C PRO A 143 24.15 -6.71 18.43
N GLU A 144 23.95 -6.37 19.70
CA GLU A 144 23.43 -7.26 20.74
C GLU A 144 21.90 -7.33 20.76
N ALA A 145 21.22 -6.51 19.95
CA ALA A 145 19.77 -6.58 19.84
C ALA A 145 19.36 -7.97 19.33
N PRO A 146 18.41 -8.67 19.99
CA PRO A 146 18.06 -10.03 19.59
C PRO A 146 17.45 -10.09 18.19
N PHE A 147 16.82 -9.00 17.74
CA PHE A 147 16.09 -8.92 16.46
C PHE A 147 16.29 -7.54 15.80
N PRO A 148 17.48 -7.26 15.26
CA PRO A 148 17.76 -5.99 14.61
C PRO A 148 16.94 -5.84 13.33
N ALA A 149 16.47 -4.63 13.03
CA ALA A 149 15.78 -4.37 11.77
C ALA A 149 16.78 -4.30 10.59
N PRO A 150 16.36 -4.70 9.38
CA PRO A 150 17.17 -4.51 8.18
C PRO A 150 17.50 -3.01 7.96
N PRO A 151 18.70 -2.65 7.45
CA PRO A 151 19.17 -1.26 7.40
C PRO A 151 18.24 -0.25 6.71
N ARG A 152 17.52 -0.68 5.67
CA ARG A 152 16.61 0.18 4.88
C ARG A 152 15.25 0.40 5.55
N VAL A 153 14.84 -0.48 6.45
CA VAL A 153 13.50 -0.46 7.08
C VAL A 153 13.26 0.79 7.93
N PRO A 154 14.19 1.25 8.80
CA PRO A 154 14.00 2.49 9.53
C PRO A 154 13.88 3.73 8.63
N LEU A 155 14.63 3.78 7.52
CA LEU A 155 14.56 4.88 6.56
C LEU A 155 13.21 4.90 5.84
N LEU A 156 12.72 3.74 5.39
CA LEU A 156 11.35 3.61 4.87
C LEU A 156 10.33 4.12 5.90
N GLY A 157 10.47 3.72 7.17
CA GLY A 157 9.59 4.17 8.26
C GLY A 157 9.54 5.69 8.42
N ARG A 158 10.68 6.38 8.25
CA ARG A 158 10.74 7.85 8.27
C ARG A 158 10.00 8.47 7.09
N TRP A 159 10.18 7.94 5.88
CA TRP A 159 9.47 8.40 4.69
C TRP A 159 7.96 8.17 4.77
N LEU A 160 7.51 6.97 5.16
CA LEU A 160 6.08 6.69 5.35
C LEU A 160 5.47 7.55 6.47
N THR A 161 6.25 7.87 7.52
CA THR A 161 5.84 8.87 8.51
C THR A 161 5.66 10.24 7.84
N HIS A 162 6.62 10.70 7.03
CA HIS A 162 6.51 11.98 6.32
C HIS A 162 5.25 12.03 5.43
N PHE A 163 5.04 11.05 4.55
CA PHE A 163 3.84 10.95 3.71
C PHE A 163 2.56 10.98 4.53
N GLY A 164 2.52 10.18 5.60
CA GLY A 164 1.38 10.08 6.51
C GLY A 164 1.05 11.39 7.25
N GLU A 165 2.07 12.14 7.66
CA GLU A 165 1.92 13.47 8.25
C GLU A 165 1.39 14.48 7.21
N ARG A 166 1.94 14.41 6.00
CA ARG A 166 1.58 15.30 4.89
C ARG A 166 0.17 15.06 4.36
N ALA A 167 -0.37 13.85 4.47
CA ALA A 167 -1.78 13.57 4.12
C ALA A 167 -2.79 14.40 4.94
N ARG A 168 -2.40 14.88 6.14
CA ARG A 168 -3.25 15.70 7.00
C ARG A 168 -3.17 17.19 6.71
N VAL A 169 -2.21 17.62 5.90
CA VAL A 169 -2.01 19.03 5.55
C VAL A 169 -2.95 19.38 4.38
N PRO A 170 -3.86 20.35 4.54
CA PRO A 170 -4.70 20.80 3.42
C PRO A 170 -3.86 21.23 2.22
N GLY A 171 -4.29 20.85 1.01
CA GLY A 171 -3.56 21.15 -0.23
C GLY A 171 -2.37 20.23 -0.55
N SER A 172 -1.85 19.48 0.42
CA SER A 172 -0.77 18.51 0.19
C SER A 172 -1.22 17.37 -0.73
N SER A 173 -0.39 17.05 -1.72
CA SER A 173 -0.65 15.98 -2.70
C SER A 173 0.41 14.87 -2.67
N LEU A 174 1.17 14.76 -1.57
CA LEU A 174 2.23 13.75 -1.44
C LEU A 174 1.70 12.34 -1.14
N LEU A 175 0.56 12.24 -0.45
CA LEU A 175 -0.13 10.97 -0.19
C LEU A 175 -1.63 11.19 -0.40
N LEU A 176 -2.20 10.49 -1.37
CA LEU A 176 -3.60 10.64 -1.77
C LEU A 176 -4.34 9.29 -1.68
N ALA A 177 -5.55 9.32 -1.14
CA ALA A 177 -6.50 8.22 -1.30
C ALA A 177 -7.27 8.43 -2.61
N MET A 178 -7.27 7.43 -3.49
CA MET A 178 -7.96 7.50 -4.78
C MET A 178 -9.45 7.72 -4.60
N SER A 179 -10.08 7.05 -3.63
CA SER A 179 -11.50 7.27 -3.27
C SER A 179 -11.81 8.75 -2.97
N ASP A 180 -10.94 9.42 -2.20
CA ASP A 180 -11.13 10.83 -1.84
C ASP A 180 -10.89 11.79 -3.02
N VAL A 181 -9.96 11.46 -3.92
CA VAL A 181 -9.73 12.26 -5.13
C VAL A 181 -10.93 12.12 -6.07
N LEU A 182 -11.43 10.91 -6.28
CA LEU A 182 -12.59 10.65 -7.15
C LEU A 182 -13.88 11.26 -6.58
N ALA A 183 -14.17 11.08 -5.30
CA ALA A 183 -15.37 11.62 -4.65
C ALA A 183 -15.41 13.17 -4.61
N ARG A 184 -14.26 13.84 -4.83
CA ARG A 184 -14.22 15.30 -5.04
C ARG A 184 -14.61 15.74 -6.44
N HIS A 185 -14.45 14.86 -7.44
CA HIS A 185 -14.71 15.17 -8.84
C HIS A 185 -16.03 14.58 -9.33
N TRP A 186 -16.58 13.60 -8.62
CA TRP A 186 -17.80 12.90 -8.99
C TRP A 186 -18.77 12.86 -7.81
N ALA A 187 -19.99 13.33 -8.07
CA ALA A 187 -21.13 13.10 -7.20
C ALA A 187 -21.80 11.78 -7.58
N THR A 188 -21.81 10.82 -6.66
CA THR A 188 -22.50 9.53 -6.80
C THR A 188 -23.82 9.54 -6.03
N GLY A 189 -24.58 8.44 -6.12
CA GLY A 189 -25.71 8.18 -5.22
C GLY A 189 -25.30 7.57 -3.87
N GLN A 190 -24.01 7.34 -3.66
CA GLN A 190 -23.50 6.66 -2.46
C GLN A 190 -23.26 7.65 -1.32
N SER A 191 -23.17 7.13 -0.11
CA SER A 191 -22.60 7.82 1.03
C SER A 191 -21.07 7.87 0.95
N SER A 192 -20.46 8.80 1.68
CA SER A 192 -18.99 8.90 1.77
C SER A 192 -18.29 7.66 2.35
N LEU A 193 -19.04 6.79 3.03
CA LEU A 193 -18.54 5.52 3.56
C LEU A 193 -18.49 4.46 2.45
N GLU A 194 -19.57 4.32 1.69
CA GLU A 194 -19.65 3.43 0.52
C GLU A 194 -18.63 3.83 -0.55
N ASP A 195 -18.36 5.12 -0.73
CA ASP A 195 -17.29 5.61 -1.64
C ASP A 195 -15.88 5.09 -1.25
N GLN A 196 -15.66 4.59 -0.03
CA GLN A 196 -14.38 3.97 0.34
C GLN A 196 -14.17 2.59 -0.31
N HIS A 197 -15.23 1.95 -0.81
CA HIS A 197 -15.11 0.78 -1.66
C HIS A 197 -14.76 1.22 -3.09
N LEU A 198 -13.47 1.29 -3.41
CA LEU A 198 -12.98 1.86 -4.67
C LEU A 198 -13.62 1.24 -5.92
N GLY A 199 -13.81 -0.09 -5.94
CA GLY A 199 -14.48 -0.77 -7.06
C GLY A 199 -15.94 -0.34 -7.25
N ALA A 200 -16.65 -0.06 -6.16
CA ALA A 200 -18.05 0.39 -6.21
C ALA A 200 -18.14 1.85 -6.68
N LEU A 201 -17.24 2.69 -6.18
CA LEU A 201 -17.11 4.07 -6.63
C LEU A 201 -16.80 4.16 -8.13
N LEU A 202 -15.85 3.36 -8.62
CA LEU A 202 -15.53 3.28 -10.04
C LEU A 202 -16.73 2.79 -10.87
N ALA A 203 -17.45 1.78 -10.39
CA ALA A 203 -18.66 1.29 -11.03
C ALA A 203 -19.79 2.33 -11.08
N TRP A 204 -19.85 3.25 -10.12
CA TRP A 204 -20.77 4.40 -10.18
C TRP A 204 -20.36 5.45 -11.21
N ILE A 205 -19.05 5.70 -11.34
CA ILE A 205 -18.48 6.70 -12.24
C ILE A 205 -18.59 6.24 -13.69
N ASP A 206 -18.23 4.99 -13.97
CA ASP A 206 -18.22 4.40 -15.30
C ASP A 206 -18.91 3.02 -15.31
N PRO A 207 -20.25 2.98 -15.13
CA PRO A 207 -20.97 1.72 -15.15
C PRO A 207 -21.03 1.14 -16.56
N PRO A 208 -21.00 -0.20 -16.70
CA PRO A 208 -21.17 -0.88 -17.97
C PRO A 208 -22.41 -0.40 -18.76
N GLU A 209 -22.35 -0.54 -20.08
CA GLU A 209 -23.47 -0.15 -20.95
C GLU A 209 -24.76 -0.87 -20.54
N GLY A 210 -25.88 -0.12 -20.54
CA GLY A 210 -27.19 -0.65 -20.16
C GLY A 210 -27.44 -0.80 -18.66
N ARG A 211 -26.50 -0.43 -17.78
CA ARG A 211 -26.67 -0.47 -16.33
C ARG A 211 -26.60 0.91 -15.69
N SER A 212 -27.27 1.04 -14.54
CA SER A 212 -27.11 2.18 -13.64
C SER A 212 -25.87 2.02 -12.76
N GLY A 213 -25.35 3.13 -12.25
CA GLY A 213 -24.25 3.14 -11.28
C GLY A 213 -24.59 2.37 -10.01
N ALA A 214 -25.83 2.44 -9.54
CA ALA A 214 -26.29 1.71 -8.35
C ALA A 214 -26.23 0.19 -8.55
N GLU A 215 -26.73 -0.32 -9.68
CA GLU A 215 -26.68 -1.76 -9.98
C GLU A 215 -25.25 -2.27 -10.19
N ALA A 216 -24.39 -1.47 -10.82
CA ALA A 216 -23.01 -1.84 -11.06
C ALA A 216 -22.19 -1.83 -9.75
N ALA A 217 -22.39 -0.84 -8.89
CA ALA A 217 -21.75 -0.75 -7.59
C ALA A 217 -22.17 -1.89 -6.65
N GLN A 218 -23.48 -2.17 -6.58
CA GLN A 218 -23.99 -3.30 -5.81
C GLN A 218 -23.39 -4.64 -6.28
N GLU A 219 -23.21 -4.82 -7.59
CA GLU A 219 -22.53 -6.00 -8.11
C GLU A 219 -21.05 -6.03 -7.71
N ALA A 220 -20.33 -4.91 -7.83
CA ALA A 220 -18.94 -4.83 -7.40
C ALA A 220 -18.75 -5.18 -5.91
N GLU A 221 -19.69 -4.80 -5.04
CA GLU A 221 -19.61 -5.08 -3.61
C GLU A 221 -20.01 -6.52 -3.24
N LEU A 222 -21.01 -7.09 -3.92
CA LEU A 222 -21.70 -8.29 -3.45
C LEU A 222 -21.52 -9.51 -4.35
N ALA A 223 -21.11 -9.34 -5.60
CA ALA A 223 -21.03 -10.46 -6.53
C ALA A 223 -19.99 -11.46 -6.06
N ARG A 224 -20.44 -12.71 -5.96
CA ARG A 224 -19.59 -13.85 -5.61
C ARG A 224 -19.52 -14.86 -6.74
N ASP A 225 -18.43 -15.61 -6.78
CA ASP A 225 -18.29 -16.79 -7.64
C ASP A 225 -19.02 -18.01 -7.03
N ALA A 226 -18.87 -19.17 -7.68
CA ALA A 226 -19.50 -20.42 -7.23
C ALA A 226 -18.96 -20.91 -5.87
N ASP A 227 -17.74 -20.53 -5.52
CA ASP A 227 -17.06 -20.92 -4.27
C ASP A 227 -17.33 -19.91 -3.13
N GLY A 228 -18.07 -18.84 -3.44
CA GLY A 228 -18.49 -17.80 -2.51
C GLY A 228 -17.43 -16.74 -2.26
N GLN A 229 -16.48 -16.54 -3.16
CA GLN A 229 -15.48 -15.47 -3.12
C GLN A 229 -15.96 -14.23 -3.85
N LEU A 230 -15.59 -13.05 -3.37
CA LEU A 230 -15.92 -11.79 -4.06
C LEU A 230 -15.25 -11.74 -5.43
N ARG A 231 -16.03 -11.37 -6.45
CA ARG A 231 -15.50 -11.15 -7.82
C ARG A 231 -14.68 -9.87 -7.94
N CYS A 232 -14.98 -8.87 -7.11
CA CYS A 232 -14.22 -7.63 -7.01
C CYS A 232 -13.85 -7.40 -5.54
N PRO A 233 -12.73 -7.98 -5.07
CA PRO A 233 -12.26 -7.77 -3.71
C PRO A 233 -11.96 -6.28 -3.44
N PRO A 234 -12.12 -5.80 -2.19
CA PRO A 234 -11.74 -4.45 -1.83
C PRO A 234 -10.25 -4.21 -2.11
N ALA A 235 -9.91 -3.04 -2.68
CA ALA A 235 -8.53 -2.64 -2.92
C ALA A 235 -7.81 -2.19 -1.63
N GLY A 236 -7.72 -3.09 -0.64
CA GLY A 236 -6.94 -2.91 0.58
C GLY A 236 -7.67 -2.31 1.78
N PRO A 237 -6.93 -2.05 2.88
CA PRO A 237 -6.04 -3.04 3.47
C PRO A 237 -6.79 -4.28 3.95
N ALA A 238 -8.10 -4.20 4.21
CA ALA A 238 -8.89 -5.33 4.68
C ALA A 238 -9.18 -6.31 3.54
N THR A 239 -9.17 -7.59 3.88
CA THR A 239 -9.57 -8.73 3.05
C THR A 239 -11.00 -9.16 3.35
N ASP A 240 -11.63 -9.91 2.43
CA ASP A 240 -12.95 -10.50 2.65
C ASP A 240 -12.85 -11.68 3.64
N PRO A 241 -13.74 -11.79 4.64
CA PRO A 241 -13.70 -12.90 5.58
C PRO A 241 -13.85 -14.29 4.94
N ALA A 242 -14.54 -14.43 3.81
CA ALA A 242 -14.65 -15.74 3.15
C ALA A 242 -13.32 -16.11 2.47
N PHE A 243 -12.60 -15.13 1.91
CA PHE A 243 -11.24 -15.31 1.41
C PHE A 243 -10.29 -15.75 2.53
N ASP A 244 -10.29 -15.04 3.65
CA ASP A 244 -9.40 -15.35 4.77
C ASP A 244 -9.63 -16.75 5.33
N ASN A 245 -10.88 -17.11 5.58
CA ASN A 245 -11.22 -18.36 6.26
C ASN A 245 -11.17 -19.58 5.33
N LYS A 246 -11.59 -19.43 4.06
CA LYS A 246 -11.75 -20.58 3.16
C LYS A 246 -10.53 -20.83 2.27
N LEU A 247 -9.76 -19.79 1.94
CA LEU A 247 -8.64 -19.89 1.01
C LEU A 247 -7.31 -19.63 1.72
N LEU A 248 -7.15 -18.46 2.34
CA LEU A 248 -5.88 -18.02 2.88
C LEU A 248 -5.44 -18.87 4.08
N ALA A 249 -6.30 -19.06 5.08
CA ALA A 249 -5.94 -19.84 6.28
C ALA A 249 -5.51 -21.28 5.94
N PRO A 250 -6.23 -22.06 5.11
CA PRO A 250 -5.75 -23.38 4.67
C PRO A 250 -4.43 -23.36 3.91
N ALA A 251 -4.17 -22.31 3.10
CA ALA A 251 -2.90 -22.18 2.38
C ALA A 251 -1.73 -21.88 3.34
N ILE A 252 -1.94 -21.01 4.32
CA ILE A 252 -0.98 -20.74 5.39
C ILE A 252 -0.68 -22.02 6.20
N GLU A 253 -1.69 -22.82 6.52
CA GLU A 253 -1.47 -24.11 7.21
C GLU A 253 -0.65 -25.08 6.37
N ARG A 254 -0.86 -25.14 5.04
CA ARG A 254 -0.04 -25.94 4.13
C ARG A 254 1.41 -25.45 4.13
N TYR A 255 1.61 -24.14 4.06
CA TYR A 255 2.93 -23.51 4.14
C TYR A 255 3.63 -23.84 5.47
N ASP A 256 2.95 -23.71 6.61
CA ASP A 256 3.53 -24.02 7.92
C ASP A 256 3.92 -25.50 8.02
N ARG A 257 3.07 -26.42 7.54
CA ARG A 257 3.41 -27.86 7.50
C ARG A 257 4.63 -28.13 6.63
N ALA A 258 4.70 -27.53 5.44
CA ALA A 258 5.83 -27.69 4.54
C ALA A 258 7.13 -27.14 5.16
N ARG A 259 7.04 -26.00 5.84
CA ARG A 259 8.18 -25.38 6.55
C ARG A 259 8.68 -26.25 7.71
N THR A 260 7.77 -26.80 8.52
CA THR A 260 8.14 -27.74 9.59
C THR A 260 8.76 -29.01 9.04
N ALA A 261 8.21 -29.55 7.94
CA ALA A 261 8.79 -30.71 7.28
C ALA A 261 10.21 -30.40 6.78
N LEU A 262 10.43 -29.30 6.07
CA LEU A 262 11.77 -28.91 5.60
C LEU A 262 12.78 -28.81 6.75
N ALA A 263 12.39 -28.20 7.87
CA ALA A 263 13.26 -28.07 9.04
C ALA A 263 13.61 -29.42 9.70
N ALA A 264 12.80 -30.46 9.49
CA ALA A 264 12.99 -31.80 10.01
C ALA A 264 13.68 -32.75 9.01
N ALA A 265 14.24 -32.25 7.90
CA ALA A 265 14.93 -33.09 6.92
C ALA A 265 16.25 -33.60 7.49
N GLU A 266 16.50 -34.92 7.39
CA GLU A 266 17.70 -35.55 7.94
C GLU A 266 18.84 -35.63 6.91
N ASP A 267 18.51 -35.56 5.62
CA ASP A 267 19.48 -35.57 4.52
C ASP A 267 19.16 -34.55 3.41
N GLY A 268 20.11 -34.39 2.50
CA GLY A 268 20.04 -33.39 1.43
C GLY A 268 19.02 -33.71 0.33
N LEU A 269 18.71 -34.99 0.07
CA LEU A 269 17.70 -35.37 -0.93
C LEU A 269 16.31 -35.05 -0.39
N GLU A 270 16.05 -35.41 0.86
CA GLU A 270 14.82 -35.10 1.56
C GLU A 270 14.61 -33.58 1.72
N ALA A 271 15.69 -32.83 1.99
CA ALA A 271 15.62 -31.38 2.06
C ALA A 271 15.24 -30.74 0.72
N ASP A 272 15.75 -31.25 -0.41
CA ASP A 272 15.45 -30.72 -1.75
C ASP A 272 13.98 -30.96 -2.13
N ASP A 273 13.48 -32.18 -1.92
CA ASP A 273 12.06 -32.50 -2.15
C ASP A 273 11.12 -31.65 -1.28
N ARG A 274 11.45 -31.49 0.00
CA ARG A 274 10.67 -30.68 0.95
C ARG A 274 10.75 -29.18 0.64
N LEU A 275 11.87 -28.70 0.12
CA LEU A 275 12.02 -27.32 -0.37
C LEU A 275 11.08 -27.08 -1.55
N GLY A 276 10.98 -28.03 -2.48
CA GLY A 276 10.02 -27.98 -3.58
C GLY A 276 8.57 -27.85 -3.11
N ALA A 277 8.19 -28.60 -2.07
CA ALA A 277 6.86 -28.49 -1.46
C ALA A 277 6.62 -27.14 -0.77
N LEU A 278 7.62 -26.59 -0.08
CA LEU A 278 7.55 -25.26 0.53
C LEU A 278 7.36 -24.18 -0.52
N THR A 279 8.17 -24.19 -1.59
CA THR A 279 8.05 -23.23 -2.70
C THR A 279 6.69 -23.34 -3.40
N ALA A 280 6.13 -24.55 -3.54
CA ALA A 280 4.79 -24.73 -4.08
C ALA A 280 3.72 -24.08 -3.19
N ALA A 281 3.81 -24.24 -1.87
CA ALA A 281 2.90 -23.60 -0.93
C ALA A 281 3.03 -22.06 -0.93
N GLU A 282 4.24 -21.53 -1.06
CA GLU A 282 4.46 -20.07 -1.22
C GLU A 282 3.83 -19.54 -2.51
N ARG A 283 3.96 -20.27 -3.62
CA ARG A 283 3.32 -19.91 -4.90
C ARG A 283 1.79 -19.95 -4.81
N GLU A 284 1.24 -20.90 -4.08
CA GLU A 284 -0.20 -20.98 -3.85
C GLU A 284 -0.70 -19.74 -3.09
N ILE A 285 -0.02 -19.33 -2.01
CA ILE A 285 -0.39 -18.11 -1.27
C ILE A 285 -0.23 -16.88 -2.17
N ARG A 286 0.85 -16.81 -2.97
CA ARG A 286 1.04 -15.71 -3.93
C ARG A 286 -0.11 -15.62 -4.93
N ALA A 287 -0.54 -16.74 -5.51
CA ALA A 287 -1.63 -16.78 -6.48
C ALA A 287 -2.99 -16.40 -5.88
N LEU A 288 -3.18 -16.55 -4.55
CA LEU A 288 -4.37 -16.08 -3.86
C LEU A 288 -4.38 -14.55 -3.65
N VAL A 289 -3.20 -13.93 -3.58
CA VAL A 289 -3.04 -12.50 -3.29
C VAL A 289 -2.97 -11.66 -4.56
N GLU A 290 -2.61 -12.27 -5.70
CA GLU A 290 -2.63 -11.68 -7.04
C GLU A 290 -4.05 -11.40 -7.54
#